data_AF-A0A0C9LQF0-F1
#
_entry.id   AF-A0A0C9LQF0-F1
#
_cell.length_a   1.000
_cell.length_b   1.000
_cell.length_c   1.000
_cell.angle_alpha   90.00
_cell.angle_beta   90.00
_cell.angle_gamma   90.00
#
_symmetry.space_group_name_H-M   'P 1'
#
loop_
_entity.id
_entity.type
_entity.pdbx_description
1 polymer ?
#
loop_
_entity_poly.entity_id
_entity_poly.type
_entity_poly.pdbx_seq_one_letter_code
_entity_poly.pdbx_strand_id
1 'polypeptide(L)' 'MSHRKFEAPRHGHLGFGPRKRTRSHRGRVKAYPKDDAKKPVHMTAFMGYKAGMTHIVRDLERPGSSKYS' A
#
# COMPACT_ATOMS: atom_id res chain seq x y z
N MET A 1 -34.09 -13.26 -19.10
CA MET A 1 -32.90 -12.46 -18.76
C MET A 1 -32.02 -12.37 -20.00
N SER A 2 -32.09 -11.27 -20.75
CA SER A 2 -31.28 -11.09 -21.96
C SER A 2 -29.82 -10.82 -21.60
N HIS A 3 -28.92 -11.06 -22.55
CA HIS A 3 -27.53 -10.65 -22.44
C HIS A 3 -27.41 -9.14 -22.14
N ARG A 4 -26.34 -8.76 -21.45
CA ARG A 4 -26.04 -7.35 -21.12
C ARG A 4 -25.92 -6.52 -22.39
N LYS A 5 -26.60 -5.36 -22.46
CA LYS A 5 -26.65 -4.51 -23.66
C LYS A 5 -25.33 -3.80 -24.00
N PHE A 6 -24.59 -3.35 -22.98
CA PHE A 6 -23.30 -2.67 -23.13
C PHE A 6 -22.31 -3.20 -22.10
N GLU A 7 -21.04 -3.33 -22.47
CA GLU A 7 -19.98 -3.71 -21.55
C GLU A 7 -19.81 -2.68 -20.43
N ALA A 8 -19.35 -3.12 -19.26
CA ALA A 8 -18.76 -2.21 -18.29
C ALA A 8 -17.68 -2.91 -17.49
N PRO A 9 -16.71 -2.14 -16.95
CA PRO A 9 -15.74 -2.66 -16.02
C PRO A 9 -16.39 -3.33 -14.82
N ARG A 10 -15.74 -4.37 -14.29
CA ARG A 10 -16.19 -5.04 -13.07
C ARG A 10 -16.06 -4.11 -11.88
N HIS A 11 -17.06 -4.08 -11.00
CA HIS A 11 -17.00 -3.31 -9.75
C HIS A 11 -16.12 -4.01 -8.69
N GLY A 12 -15.21 -3.26 -8.09
CA GLY A 12 -14.31 -3.73 -7.01
C GLY A 12 -13.12 -4.57 -7.50
N HIS A 13 -12.32 -5.12 -6.59
CA HIS A 13 -11.18 -6.00 -6.90
C HIS A 13 -11.37 -7.38 -6.24
N LEU A 14 -11.39 -8.48 -7.02
CA LEU A 14 -11.71 -9.83 -6.52
C LEU A 14 -10.63 -10.41 -5.62
N GLY A 15 -9.36 -9.98 -5.72
CA GLY A 15 -8.29 -10.45 -4.85
C GLY A 15 -8.41 -10.01 -3.38
N PHE A 16 -9.36 -9.12 -3.06
CA PHE A 16 -9.72 -8.77 -1.68
C PHE A 16 -11.01 -9.43 -1.20
N GLY A 17 -11.52 -10.40 -1.97
CA GLY A 17 -12.57 -11.32 -1.53
C GLY A 17 -11.97 -12.51 -0.75
N PRO A 18 -12.70 -13.09 0.22
CA PRO A 18 -13.98 -12.63 0.77
C PRO A 18 -13.81 -11.40 1.69
N ARG A 19 -14.77 -10.46 1.65
CA ARG A 19 -14.80 -9.26 2.50
C ARG A 19 -15.27 -9.60 3.93
N LYS A 20 -14.41 -10.26 4.70
CA LYS A 20 -14.66 -10.64 6.10
C LYS A 20 -13.75 -9.84 7.04
N ARG A 21 -14.11 -9.81 8.34
CA ARG A 21 -13.22 -9.25 9.38
C ARG A 21 -11.93 -10.05 9.44
N THR A 22 -10.80 -9.38 9.66
CA THR A 22 -9.51 -10.03 9.85
C THR A 22 -9.49 -10.79 11.17
N ARG A 23 -8.74 -11.89 11.24
CA ARG A 23 -8.57 -12.66 12.48
C ARG A 23 -7.62 -11.98 13.48
N SER A 24 -6.62 -11.26 12.99
CA SER A 24 -5.64 -10.55 13.83
C SER A 24 -5.90 -9.05 13.84
N HIS A 25 -5.73 -8.44 15.02
CA HIS A 25 -5.80 -6.99 15.19
C HIS A 25 -4.57 -6.27 14.61
N ARG A 26 -3.40 -6.91 14.68
CA ARG A 26 -2.16 -6.42 14.06
C ARG A 26 -2.02 -6.98 12.64
N GLY A 27 -1.38 -6.22 11.77
CA GLY A 27 -1.02 -6.68 10.43
C GLY A 27 -0.02 -7.83 10.49
N ARG A 28 -0.28 -8.91 9.75
CA ARG A 28 0.64 -10.04 9.62
C ARG A 28 1.53 -9.83 8.39
N VAL A 29 2.84 -9.84 8.58
CA VAL A 29 3.81 -9.81 7.48
C VAL A 29 3.78 -11.17 6.77
N LYS A 30 3.48 -11.18 5.47
CA LYS A 30 3.47 -12.40 4.63
C LYS A 30 4.78 -12.62 3.90
N ALA A 31 5.54 -11.56 3.63
CA ALA A 31 6.83 -11.59 2.97
C ALA A 31 7.70 -10.46 3.52
N TYR A 32 8.93 -10.79 3.89
CA TYR A 32 9.96 -9.82 4.25
C TYR A 32 10.81 -9.46 3.02
N PRO A 33 11.60 -8.37 3.06
CA PRO A 33 12.59 -8.08 2.02
C PRO A 33 13.50 -9.29 1.77
N LYS A 34 13.94 -9.45 0.52
CA LYS A 34 14.95 -10.47 0.17
C LYS A 34 16.28 -10.07 0.80
N ASP A 35 17.03 -11.07 1.26
CA ASP A 35 18.32 -10.87 1.90
C ASP A 35 19.41 -10.48 0.89
N ASP A 36 20.41 -9.74 1.35
CA ASP A 36 21.60 -9.32 0.61
C ASP A 36 22.82 -9.44 1.53
N ALA A 37 23.56 -10.54 1.36
CA ALA A 37 24.67 -10.91 2.22
C ALA A 37 25.83 -9.90 2.21
N LYS A 38 25.87 -8.95 1.25
CA LYS A 38 26.90 -7.90 1.22
C LYS A 38 26.61 -6.75 2.19
N LYS A 39 25.36 -6.62 2.65
CA LYS A 39 24.93 -5.51 3.52
C LYS A 39 25.05 -5.90 4.99
N PRO A 40 25.26 -4.92 5.88
CA PRO A 40 25.22 -5.17 7.30
C PRO A 40 23.83 -5.62 7.75
N VAL A 41 23.80 -6.37 8.85
CA VAL A 41 22.58 -6.82 9.50
C VAL A 41 21.72 -5.63 9.89
N HIS A 42 20.42 -5.70 9.60
CA HIS A 42 19.45 -4.66 9.93
C HIS A 42 18.09 -5.26 10.30
N MET A 43 17.31 -4.52 11.10
CA MET A 43 15.93 -4.89 11.40
C MET A 43 15.02 -4.65 10.19
N THR A 44 14.11 -5.59 9.93
CA THR A 44 13.24 -5.57 8.75
C THR A 44 11.83 -5.03 9.02
N ALA A 45 11.44 -4.90 10.28
CA ALA A 45 10.12 -4.40 10.68
C ALA A 45 10.16 -3.70 12.04
N PHE A 46 9.21 -2.78 12.24
CA PHE A 46 8.98 -2.08 13.50
C PHE A 46 7.47 -1.89 13.71
N MET A 47 7.04 -1.78 14.97
CA MET A 47 5.64 -1.52 15.32
C MET A 47 5.40 -0.02 15.59
N GLY A 48 4.43 0.57 14.90
CA GLY A 48 3.96 1.93 15.15
C GLY A 48 2.48 1.98 15.48
N TYR A 49 2.06 3.05 16.15
CA TYR A 49 0.66 3.34 16.46
C TYR A 49 0.26 4.67 15.82
N LYS A 50 -0.91 4.71 15.18
CA LYS A 50 -1.43 5.95 14.57
C LYS A 50 -1.88 6.90 15.67
N ALA A 51 -1.16 8.01 15.86
CA ALA A 51 -1.50 9.06 16.83
C ALA A 51 -2.42 10.15 16.25
N GLY A 52 -2.26 10.51 14.98
CA GLY A 52 -3.01 11.60 14.34
C GLY A 52 -2.55 11.88 12.92
N MET A 53 -2.91 13.05 12.38
CA MET A 53 -2.49 13.54 11.08
C MET A 53 -2.39 15.08 11.10
N THR A 54 -1.32 15.62 10.51
CA THR A 54 -1.07 17.06 10.32
C THR A 54 -0.60 17.33 8.89
N HIS A 55 -0.41 18.60 8.51
CA HIS A 55 0.18 18.99 7.23
C HIS A 55 1.57 19.60 7.45
N ILE A 56 2.46 19.44 6.47
CA ILE A 56 3.78 20.08 6.42
C ILE A 56 4.01 20.67 5.03
N VAL A 57 4.76 21.76 4.95
CA VAL A 57 5.26 22.33 3.68
C VAL A 57 6.68 21.81 3.46
N ARG A 58 6.99 21.37 2.23
CA ARG A 58 8.33 20.94 1.80
C ARG A 58 8.55 21.34 0.35
N ASP A 59 9.78 21.68 0.01
CA ASP A 59 10.19 21.89 -1.37
C ASP A 59 10.28 20.55 -2.12
N LEU A 60 9.93 20.56 -3.40
CA LEU A 60 9.93 19.37 -4.24
C LEU A 60 11.21 19.30 -5.07
N GLU A 61 12.16 18.47 -4.66
CA GLU A 61 13.37 18.20 -5.44
C GLU A 61 13.16 17.03 -6.42
N ARG A 62 12.35 17.25 -7.45
CA ARG A 62 12.10 16.26 -8.52
C ARG A 62 12.15 16.91 -9.91
N PRO A 63 13.30 16.86 -10.60
CA PRO A 63 13.47 17.40 -11.95
C PRO A 63 12.40 16.91 -12.92
N GLY A 64 11.93 17.79 -13.80
CA GLY A 64 10.90 17.49 -14.82
C GLY A 64 9.48 17.35 -14.28
N SER A 65 9.25 17.57 -12.98
CA SER A 65 7.89 17.69 -12.45
C SER A 65 7.35 19.10 -12.67
N SER A 66 6.06 19.25 -12.94
CA SER A 66 5.41 20.56 -13.13
C SER A 66 5.51 21.49 -11.91
N LYS A 67 5.87 20.95 -10.74
CA LYS A 67 6.03 21.69 -9.48
C LYS A 67 7.51 21.90 -9.12
N TYR A 68 8.42 21.56 -10.03
CA TYR A 68 9.84 21.83 -9.91
C TYR A 68 10.10 23.23 -10.47
N SER A 69 10.29 24.19 -9.58
CA SER A 69 10.83 25.51 -9.91
C SER A 69 12.34 25.50 -9.79
#